data_AF-A0A957EEC6-F1
#
_entry.id   AF-A0A957EEC6-F1
#
_cell.length_a   1.000
_cell.length_b   1.000
_cell.length_c   1.000
_cell.angle_alpha   90.00
_cell.angle_beta   90.00
_cell.angle_gamma   90.00
#
_symmetry.space_group_name_H-M   'P 1'
#
loop_
_entity.id
_entity.type
_entity.pdbx_description
1 polymer ?
#
loop_
_entity_poly.entity_id
_entity_poly.type
_entity_poly.pdbx_seq_one_letter_code
_entity_poly.pdbx_strand_id
1 'polypeptide(L)'
;VWLPVSALLSSTALAIHLHRRYPRTKPADAKPKMRVPKGTAVGIGIIMVALFSIPLAPLLSGIPTGLPEHKLMEDLPDRADGAYLALSDGAEAGVLKLFPWSFPVDEFPVESPVINPAQLQNVTISQKGLDQPQRYFLYRLVDEDLIEPVALQAQETEFQRQMELSPTEPLAAGDYMLDIPTGGMFAGREYYYFRVDPTVAALPPLVASPEATVVAEPVVAASSSSGWLNLLPLSSALISGAMALLMLNRMRQKIRPQEAAWTLAFAMFAIAAGSQVWGDVAGWSPFLAKLYYVFGASLVVGWLGLGTWLVVVRSPRLQNAGLWVMLLVSGVAIGIVSQSPVDMAALAVDGWHALEKPTALTIITIAVNSVGTLVLVGGALWSAWVFWRKRMMRSRMIGLLLIAGGALTVAAGGSLTRFGHQQYLYIAMSIGIAIMFWGYLKTIQVDTRPVATAVLPTPQASVGD
;
A
#
# COMPACT_ATOMS: atom_id res chain seq x y z
N VAL A 1 3.25 -27.22 -13.39
CA VAL A 1 1.77 -27.31 -13.31
C VAL A 1 1.23 -28.52 -12.51
N TRP A 2 1.94 -29.64 -12.37
CA TRP A 2 1.39 -30.88 -11.74
C TRP A 2 1.61 -31.04 -10.21
N LEU A 3 2.45 -30.22 -9.59
CA LEU A 3 2.75 -30.30 -8.14
C LEU A 3 1.58 -29.91 -7.21
N PRO A 4 0.74 -28.90 -7.51
CA PRO A 4 -0.39 -28.54 -6.65
C PRO A 4 -1.48 -29.63 -6.63
N VAL A 5 -1.71 -30.27 -7.79
CA VAL A 5 -2.76 -31.29 -7.95
C VAL A 5 -2.36 -32.60 -7.28
N SER A 6 -1.09 -33.00 -7.37
CA SER A 6 -0.59 -34.21 -6.70
C SER A 6 -0.58 -34.06 -5.17
N ALA A 7 -0.26 -32.87 -4.65
CA ALA A 7 -0.36 -32.57 -3.21
C ALA A 7 -1.80 -32.63 -2.69
N LEU A 8 -2.76 -32.11 -3.48
CA LEU A 8 -4.19 -32.18 -3.16
C LEU A 8 -4.68 -33.64 -3.16
N LEU A 9 -4.41 -34.40 -4.22
CA LEU A 9 -4.80 -35.80 -4.33
C LEU A 9 -4.17 -36.67 -3.24
N SER A 10 -2.89 -36.46 -2.92
CA SER A 10 -2.20 -37.19 -1.85
C SER A 10 -2.75 -36.83 -0.47
N SER A 11 -3.12 -35.57 -0.25
CA SER A 11 -3.77 -35.13 1.00
C SER A 11 -5.19 -35.68 1.13
N THR A 12 -5.95 -35.75 0.03
CA THR A 12 -7.29 -36.35 0.01
C THR A 12 -7.22 -37.86 0.23
N ALA A 13 -6.27 -38.55 -0.41
CA ALA A 13 -6.05 -39.98 -0.20
C ALA A 13 -5.63 -40.29 1.24
N LEU A 14 -4.73 -39.48 1.82
CA LEU A 14 -4.34 -39.60 3.24
C LEU A 14 -5.52 -39.34 4.18
N ALA A 15 -6.35 -38.34 3.89
CA ALA A 15 -7.55 -38.04 4.67
C ALA A 15 -8.57 -39.19 4.63
N ILE A 16 -8.80 -39.79 3.46
CA ILE A 16 -9.68 -40.95 3.29
C ILE A 16 -9.11 -42.18 4.03
N HIS A 17 -7.81 -42.43 3.90
CA HIS A 17 -7.14 -43.54 4.59
C HIS A 17 -7.24 -43.42 6.11
N LEU A 18 -6.98 -42.22 6.66
CA LEU A 18 -7.12 -41.95 8.09
C LEU A 18 -8.57 -42.11 8.57
N HIS A 19 -9.56 -41.75 7.75
CA HIS A 19 -10.97 -41.89 8.09
C HIS A 19 -11.43 -43.36 8.13
N ARG A 20 -10.89 -44.21 7.25
CA ARG A 20 -11.17 -45.65 7.22
C ARG A 20 -10.47 -46.41 8.35
N ARG A 21 -9.24 -46.01 8.71
CA ARG A 21 -8.42 -46.70 9.72
C ARG A 21 -8.79 -46.32 11.17
N TYR A 22 -9.35 -45.12 11.35
CA TYR A 22 -9.83 -44.63 12.64
C TYR A 22 -11.28 -44.14 12.51
N PRO A 23 -12.25 -45.07 12.33
CA PRO A 23 -13.66 -44.68 12.33
C PRO A 23 -13.96 -43.98 13.66
N ARG A 24 -14.33 -42.70 13.57
CA ARG A 24 -14.72 -41.92 14.75
C ARG A 24 -15.87 -42.64 15.44
N THR A 25 -15.59 -43.25 16.59
CA THR A 25 -16.64 -43.61 17.55
C THR A 25 -17.36 -42.30 17.89
N LYS A 26 -18.63 -42.19 17.50
CA LYS A 26 -19.46 -41.04 17.87
C LYS A 26 -19.50 -40.99 19.40
N PRO A 27 -19.04 -39.90 20.03
CA PRO A 27 -19.30 -39.70 21.46
C PRO A 27 -20.81 -39.61 21.64
N ALA A 28 -21.34 -40.27 22.68
CA ALA A 28 -22.77 -40.32 22.99
C ALA A 28 -23.40 -38.94 23.24
N ASP A 29 -22.58 -37.88 23.41
CA ASP A 29 -23.05 -36.49 23.57
C ASP A 29 -22.58 -35.61 22.42
N ALA A 30 -23.37 -35.55 21.35
CA ALA A 30 -23.14 -34.62 20.25
C ALA A 30 -23.46 -33.17 20.71
N LYS A 31 -22.40 -32.40 21.01
CA LYS A 31 -22.51 -30.95 21.25
C LYS A 31 -23.18 -30.25 20.06
N PRO A 32 -24.04 -29.24 20.30
CA PRO A 32 -24.80 -28.60 19.24
C PRO A 32 -23.87 -27.98 18.19
N LYS A 33 -24.18 -28.25 16.90
CA LYS A 33 -23.48 -27.64 15.77
C LYS A 33 -23.53 -26.11 15.93
N MET A 34 -22.34 -25.52 15.96
CA MET A 34 -22.10 -24.09 16.14
C MET A 34 -22.84 -23.29 15.05
N ARG A 35 -23.95 -22.63 15.40
CA ARG A 35 -24.64 -21.67 14.53
C ARG A 35 -23.87 -20.35 14.58
N VAL A 36 -23.21 -20.00 13.48
CA VAL A 36 -22.68 -18.66 13.27
C VAL A 36 -23.88 -17.70 13.24
N PRO A 37 -23.91 -16.62 14.05
CA PRO A 37 -25.00 -15.65 14.01
C PRO A 37 -25.14 -15.10 12.58
N LYS A 38 -26.37 -15.01 12.07
CA LYS A 38 -26.63 -14.60 10.67
C LYS A 38 -25.94 -13.26 10.33
N GLY A 39 -25.89 -12.31 11.26
CA GLY A 39 -25.19 -11.04 11.08
C GLY A 39 -23.68 -11.15 10.90
N THR A 40 -23.01 -12.12 11.54
CA THR A 40 -21.57 -12.36 11.37
C THR A 40 -21.26 -13.04 10.04
N ALA A 41 -22.13 -13.94 9.58
CA ALA A 41 -22.02 -14.56 8.27
C ALA A 41 -22.25 -13.55 7.13
N VAL A 42 -23.22 -12.63 7.30
CA VAL A 42 -23.48 -11.52 6.37
C VAL A 42 -22.29 -10.55 6.33
N GLY A 43 -21.73 -10.18 7.49
CA GLY A 43 -20.55 -9.31 7.55
C GLY A 43 -19.31 -9.92 6.87
N ILE A 44 -19.03 -11.21 7.12
CA ILE A 44 -17.95 -11.94 6.42
C ILE A 44 -18.24 -12.01 4.91
N GLY A 45 -19.49 -12.24 4.52
CA GLY A 45 -19.91 -12.26 3.12
C GLY A 45 -19.68 -10.93 2.41
N ILE A 46 -20.05 -9.81 3.02
CA ILE A 46 -19.84 -8.47 2.46
C ILE A 46 -18.35 -8.15 2.31
N ILE A 47 -17.54 -8.47 3.34
CA ILE A 47 -16.09 -8.25 3.32
C ILE A 47 -15.41 -9.12 2.26
N MET A 48 -15.83 -10.38 2.11
CA MET A 48 -15.31 -11.27 1.07
C MET A 48 -15.74 -10.79 -0.32
N VAL A 49 -17.00 -10.39 -0.52
CA VAL A 49 -17.45 -9.82 -1.80
C VAL A 49 -16.66 -8.57 -2.15
N ALA A 50 -16.40 -7.66 -1.19
CA ALA A 50 -15.60 -6.46 -1.40
C ALA A 50 -14.11 -6.78 -1.69
N LEU A 51 -13.51 -7.74 -0.98
CA LEU A 51 -12.12 -8.17 -1.21
C LEU A 51 -11.93 -8.88 -2.55
N PHE A 52 -12.92 -9.66 -2.99
CA PHE A 52 -12.89 -10.36 -4.27
C PHE A 52 -13.35 -9.49 -5.45
N SER A 53 -14.13 -8.43 -5.23
CA SER A 53 -14.58 -7.51 -6.29
C SER A 53 -13.51 -6.51 -6.73
N ILE A 54 -12.60 -6.12 -5.84
CA ILE A 54 -11.50 -5.18 -6.15
C ILE A 54 -10.61 -5.67 -7.31
N PRO A 55 -10.13 -6.92 -7.35
CA PRO A 55 -9.40 -7.44 -8.51
C PRO A 55 -10.31 -7.83 -9.69
N LEU A 56 -11.64 -7.90 -9.50
CA LEU A 56 -12.59 -8.31 -10.54
C LEU A 56 -13.14 -7.12 -11.35
N ALA A 57 -13.09 -5.90 -10.80
CA ALA A 57 -13.53 -4.70 -11.50
C ALA A 57 -12.78 -4.45 -12.83
N PRO A 58 -11.43 -4.62 -12.91
CA PRO A 58 -10.71 -4.57 -14.19
C PRO A 58 -11.08 -5.71 -15.15
N LEU A 59 -11.50 -6.87 -14.61
CA LEU A 59 -11.88 -8.04 -15.41
C LEU A 59 -13.27 -7.87 -16.04
N LEU A 60 -14.18 -7.16 -15.36
CA LEU A 60 -15.56 -6.89 -15.81
C LEU A 60 -15.66 -5.64 -16.71
N SER A 61 -14.74 -4.68 -16.58
CA SER A 61 -14.68 -3.49 -17.44
C SER A 61 -14.11 -3.78 -18.85
N GLY A 62 -13.67 -5.01 -19.10
CA GLY A 62 -12.91 -5.36 -20.29
C GLY A 62 -11.47 -4.86 -20.18
N ILE A 63 -10.51 -5.74 -20.47
CA ILE A 63 -9.14 -5.31 -20.75
C ILE A 63 -9.22 -4.61 -22.12
N PRO A 64 -8.78 -3.35 -22.27
CA PRO A 64 -8.73 -2.71 -23.58
C PRO A 64 -7.93 -3.58 -24.55
N THR A 65 -8.56 -4.07 -25.61
CA THR A 65 -7.95 -5.00 -26.58
C THR A 65 -7.29 -4.29 -27.77
N GLY A 66 -7.19 -2.96 -27.73
CA GLY A 66 -6.49 -2.17 -28.74
C GLY A 66 -5.06 -1.88 -28.30
N LEU A 67 -4.11 -1.87 -29.25
CA LEU A 67 -2.80 -1.27 -29.01
C LEU A 67 -3.00 0.19 -28.58
N PRO A 68 -2.33 0.69 -27.54
CA PRO A 68 -2.47 2.05 -27.08
C PRO A 68 -2.16 3.03 -28.23
N GLU A 69 -3.08 3.97 -28.49
CA GLU A 69 -2.82 5.04 -29.44
C GLU A 69 -1.77 5.98 -28.85
N HIS A 70 -0.61 6.07 -29.51
CA HIS A 70 0.43 7.04 -29.22
C HIS A 70 -0.04 8.42 -29.68
N LYS A 71 -0.31 9.31 -28.73
CA LYS A 71 -0.79 10.68 -28.99
C LYS A 71 0.31 11.67 -28.65
N LEU A 72 0.56 12.61 -29.55
CA LEU A 72 1.51 13.68 -29.33
C LEU A 72 0.79 14.80 -28.57
N MET A 73 1.37 15.28 -27.48
CA MET A 73 0.82 16.42 -26.71
C MET A 73 1.52 17.70 -27.15
N GLU A 74 0.79 18.81 -27.28
CA GLU A 74 1.34 20.10 -27.72
C GLU A 74 2.48 20.60 -26.80
N ASP A 75 2.26 20.51 -25.49
CA ASP A 75 3.18 20.91 -24.41
C ASP A 75 3.33 19.83 -23.33
N LEU A 76 4.43 19.93 -22.57
CA LEU A 76 4.64 19.10 -21.39
C LEU A 76 3.57 19.39 -20.33
N PRO A 77 2.86 18.36 -19.80
CA PRO A 77 1.82 18.59 -18.78
C PRO A 77 2.37 19.24 -17.50
N ASP A 78 1.57 20.09 -16.83
CA ASP A 78 1.93 20.73 -15.55
C ASP A 78 2.40 19.74 -14.46
N ARG A 79 1.87 18.50 -14.50
CA ARG A 79 2.28 17.40 -13.62
C ARG A 79 2.95 16.27 -14.38
N ALA A 80 3.81 16.61 -15.33
CA ALA A 80 4.63 15.63 -16.01
C ALA A 80 5.47 14.83 -15.01
N ASP A 81 5.54 13.53 -15.28
CA ASP A 81 6.30 12.55 -14.51
C ASP A 81 6.67 11.38 -15.43
N GLY A 82 7.98 11.07 -15.47
CA GLY A 82 8.61 10.08 -16.33
C GLY A 82 9.38 10.68 -17.52
N ALA A 83 9.58 9.85 -18.54
CA ALA A 83 10.29 10.22 -19.77
C ALA A 83 9.33 10.52 -20.94
N TYR A 84 9.71 11.51 -21.74
CA TYR A 84 8.96 12.02 -22.88
C TYR A 84 9.90 12.18 -24.09
N LEU A 85 9.40 11.96 -25.30
CA LEU A 85 10.11 12.24 -26.53
C LEU A 85 9.59 13.57 -27.10
N ALA A 86 10.46 14.57 -27.23
CA ALA A 86 10.12 15.80 -27.94
C ALA A 86 10.30 15.58 -29.44
N LEU A 87 9.21 15.67 -30.21
CA LEU A 87 9.16 15.40 -31.64
C LEU A 87 8.71 16.64 -32.42
N SER A 88 9.26 16.84 -33.62
CA SER A 88 8.80 17.87 -34.56
C SER A 88 9.16 17.52 -36.01
N ASP A 89 8.31 17.91 -36.94
CA ASP A 89 8.57 17.82 -38.38
C ASP A 89 8.82 19.19 -39.03
N GLY A 90 8.97 20.24 -38.21
CA GLY A 90 9.15 21.63 -38.64
C GLY A 90 7.85 22.41 -38.87
N ALA A 91 6.71 21.73 -39.01
CA ALA A 91 5.38 22.35 -39.07
C ALA A 91 4.62 22.19 -37.75
N GLU A 92 4.68 21.00 -37.16
CA GLU A 92 4.11 20.66 -35.86
C GLU A 92 5.22 20.21 -34.89
N ALA A 93 4.99 20.43 -33.61
CA ALA A 93 5.88 20.01 -32.53
C ALA A 93 5.06 19.56 -31.33
N GLY A 94 5.59 18.61 -30.56
CA GLY A 94 4.97 18.18 -29.32
C GLY A 94 5.78 17.12 -28.59
N VAL A 95 5.23 16.63 -27.48
CA VAL A 95 5.86 15.64 -26.60
C VAL A 95 5.04 14.35 -26.53
N LEU A 96 5.71 13.22 -26.68
CA LEU A 96 5.13 11.90 -26.61
C LEU A 96 5.57 11.21 -25.31
N LYS A 97 4.61 10.83 -24.45
CA LYS A 97 4.93 10.14 -23.19
C LYS A 97 5.35 8.69 -23.44
N LEU A 98 6.46 8.28 -22.83
CA LEU A 98 6.90 6.88 -22.81
C LEU A 98 6.29 6.12 -21.64
N PHE A 99 6.01 4.84 -21.86
CA PHE A 99 5.51 3.95 -20.82
C PHE A 99 6.65 3.44 -19.92
N PRO A 100 6.55 3.60 -18.58
CA PRO A 100 7.60 3.17 -17.66
C PRO A 100 7.49 1.67 -17.32
N TRP A 101 8.62 0.96 -17.35
CA TRP A 101 8.76 -0.40 -16.83
C TRP A 101 9.67 -0.41 -15.60
N SER A 102 9.28 -1.16 -14.56
CA SER A 102 10.08 -1.25 -13.32
C SER A 102 11.25 -2.23 -13.40
N PHE A 103 11.35 -2.99 -14.49
CA PHE A 103 12.40 -3.96 -14.78
C PHE A 103 12.60 -4.02 -16.29
N PRO A 104 13.81 -4.38 -16.77
CA PRO A 104 14.00 -4.63 -18.18
C PRO A 104 13.17 -5.84 -18.59
N VAL A 105 12.63 -5.82 -19.80
CA VAL A 105 11.82 -6.90 -20.35
C VAL A 105 12.66 -7.73 -21.33
N ASP A 106 12.44 -9.04 -21.34
CA ASP A 106 13.20 -9.97 -22.20
C ASP A 106 12.83 -9.79 -23.68
N GLU A 107 11.56 -9.48 -23.97
CA GLU A 107 11.06 -9.19 -25.32
C GLU A 107 10.72 -7.71 -25.46
N PHE A 108 11.09 -7.11 -26.59
CA PHE A 108 10.79 -5.70 -26.87
C PHE A 108 9.27 -5.44 -26.84
N PRO A 109 8.77 -4.44 -26.09
CA PRO A 109 7.34 -4.19 -25.98
C PRO A 109 6.71 -3.85 -27.34
N VAL A 110 5.74 -4.64 -27.78
CA VAL A 110 5.00 -4.40 -29.03
C VAL A 110 4.25 -3.06 -29.01
N GLU A 111 3.90 -2.58 -27.82
CA GLU A 111 3.22 -1.31 -27.59
C GLU A 111 4.17 -0.10 -27.58
N SER A 112 5.46 -0.28 -27.84
CA SER A 112 6.40 0.84 -27.87
C SER A 112 6.17 1.76 -29.07
N PRO A 113 6.30 3.09 -28.90
CA PRO A 113 6.14 4.03 -29.99
C PRO A 113 7.24 3.86 -31.04
N VAL A 114 6.87 4.06 -32.30
CA VAL A 114 7.79 4.12 -33.44
C VAL A 114 7.91 5.56 -33.91
N ILE A 115 9.13 6.09 -33.99
CA ILE A 115 9.41 7.48 -34.34
C ILE A 115 10.39 7.57 -35.52
N ASN A 116 10.32 8.66 -36.28
CA ASN A 116 11.37 8.99 -37.24
C ASN A 116 12.56 9.64 -36.51
N PRO A 117 13.81 9.19 -36.73
CA PRO A 117 14.99 9.82 -36.13
C PRO A 117 15.14 11.31 -36.48
N ALA A 118 14.71 11.74 -37.68
CA ALA A 118 14.78 13.13 -38.10
C ALA A 118 13.78 14.03 -37.36
N GLN A 119 12.77 13.45 -36.72
CA GLN A 119 11.75 14.19 -35.96
C GLN A 119 12.12 14.33 -34.48
N LEU A 120 13.05 13.53 -33.96
CA LEU A 120 13.43 13.58 -32.55
C LEU A 120 14.31 14.81 -32.27
N GLN A 121 13.82 15.71 -31.42
CA GLN A 121 14.60 16.84 -30.93
C GLN A 121 15.43 16.44 -29.71
N ASN A 122 14.77 15.95 -28.67
CA ASN A 122 15.41 15.50 -27.43
C ASN A 122 14.50 14.50 -26.68
N VAL A 123 15.05 13.91 -25.62
CA VAL A 123 14.31 13.14 -24.63
C VAL A 123 14.17 14.00 -23.38
N THR A 124 12.96 14.38 -23.02
CA THR A 124 12.66 15.17 -21.82
C THR A 124 12.37 14.25 -20.64
N ILE A 125 13.11 14.42 -19.55
CA ILE A 125 12.86 13.76 -18.27
C ILE A 125 12.20 14.77 -17.34
N SER A 126 11.05 14.41 -16.77
CA SER A 126 10.40 15.19 -15.71
C SER A 126 10.13 14.28 -14.53
N GLN A 127 10.73 14.55 -13.36
CA GLN A 127 10.50 13.74 -12.15
C GLN A 127 10.83 14.52 -10.89
N LYS A 128 10.32 14.09 -9.73
CA LYS A 128 10.60 14.77 -8.46
C LYS A 128 12.02 14.36 -8.00
N GLY A 129 13.02 15.21 -8.20
CA GLY A 129 14.42 14.93 -7.88
C GLY A 129 15.15 14.27 -9.05
N LEU A 130 16.02 15.02 -9.71
CA LEU A 130 16.91 14.53 -10.75
C LEU A 130 18.23 14.04 -10.15
N ASP A 131 18.74 12.92 -10.64
CA ASP A 131 20.08 12.45 -10.32
C ASP A 131 21.11 13.09 -11.27
N GLN A 132 22.38 12.77 -11.08
CA GLN A 132 23.46 13.24 -11.95
C GLN A 132 23.24 12.75 -13.40
N PRO A 133 23.45 13.59 -14.42
CA PRO A 133 23.24 13.23 -15.82
C PRO A 133 23.91 11.93 -16.29
N GLN A 134 25.06 11.58 -15.70
CA GLN A 134 25.83 10.37 -16.04
C GLN A 134 25.13 9.06 -15.66
N ARG A 135 23.95 9.12 -15.00
CA ARG A 135 23.17 7.95 -14.59
C ARG A 135 21.97 7.65 -15.48
N TYR A 136 21.73 8.52 -16.46
CA TYR A 136 20.71 8.39 -17.48
C TYR A 136 21.38 7.80 -18.72
N PHE A 137 20.97 6.60 -19.11
CA PHE A 137 21.59 5.88 -20.21
C PHE A 137 20.56 5.64 -21.31
N LEU A 138 20.97 5.78 -22.56
CA LEU A 138 20.21 5.34 -23.71
C LEU A 138 21.01 4.24 -24.40
N TYR A 139 20.36 3.12 -24.68
CA TYR A 139 20.95 1.98 -25.36
C TYR A 139 20.18 1.68 -26.63
N ARG A 140 20.89 1.37 -27.71
CA ARG A 140 20.34 0.71 -28.89
C ARG A 140 20.43 -0.80 -28.68
N LEU A 141 19.32 -1.49 -28.85
CA LEU A 141 19.18 -2.93 -28.74
C LEU A 141 19.45 -3.53 -30.12
N VAL A 142 20.58 -4.23 -30.26
CA VAL A 142 21.00 -4.82 -31.54
C VAL A 142 20.65 -6.30 -31.61
N ASP A 143 20.83 -7.02 -30.49
CA ASP A 143 20.53 -8.45 -30.33
C ASP A 143 20.25 -8.76 -28.83
N GLU A 144 19.76 -9.95 -28.48
CA GLU A 144 19.39 -10.31 -27.09
C GLU A 144 20.50 -10.04 -26.04
N ASP A 145 21.77 -10.14 -26.43
CA ASP A 145 22.93 -9.93 -25.56
C ASP A 145 23.74 -8.66 -25.88
N LEU A 146 23.40 -7.94 -26.96
CA LEU A 146 24.21 -6.83 -27.47
C LEU A 146 23.46 -5.50 -27.39
N ILE A 147 23.91 -4.66 -26.46
CA ILE A 147 23.47 -3.27 -26.29
C ILE A 147 24.58 -2.29 -26.66
N GLU A 148 24.26 -1.30 -27.50
CA GLU A 148 25.18 -0.23 -27.89
C GLU A 148 24.80 1.06 -27.13
N PRO A 149 25.69 1.63 -26.29
CA PRO A 149 25.39 2.88 -25.59
C PRO A 149 25.35 4.05 -26.58
N VAL A 150 24.34 4.90 -26.45
CA VAL A 150 24.19 6.14 -27.22
C VAL A 150 24.71 7.29 -26.37
N ALA A 151 25.60 8.10 -26.95
CA ALA A 151 26.10 9.29 -26.28
C ALA A 151 25.01 10.39 -26.20
N LEU A 152 24.79 10.90 -24.99
CA LEU A 152 23.80 11.93 -24.69
C LEU A 152 24.48 13.18 -24.16
N GLN A 153 24.01 14.35 -24.62
CA GLN A 153 24.23 15.63 -23.97
C GLN A 153 23.03 15.94 -23.08
N ALA A 154 23.30 16.26 -21.82
CA ALA A 154 22.28 16.58 -20.85
C ALA A 154 22.27 18.07 -20.54
N GLN A 155 21.08 18.67 -20.55
CA GLN A 155 20.85 20.03 -20.12
C GLN A 155 19.71 20.06 -19.11
N GLU A 156 19.99 20.53 -17.91
CA GLU A 156 18.96 20.74 -16.90
C GLU A 156 18.18 22.02 -17.24
N THR A 157 16.87 21.87 -17.47
CA THR A 157 15.98 22.97 -17.88
C THR A 157 15.22 23.54 -16.69
N GLU A 158 14.91 22.70 -15.70
CA GLU A 158 14.32 23.11 -14.43
C GLU A 158 15.05 22.41 -13.28
N PHE A 159 15.61 23.20 -12.36
CA PHE A 159 16.48 22.70 -11.30
C PHE A 159 15.81 21.57 -10.50
N GLN A 160 16.45 20.41 -10.48
CA GLN A 160 16.05 19.18 -9.81
C GLN A 160 14.68 18.63 -10.23
N ARG A 161 14.13 19.10 -11.36
CA ARG A 161 12.78 18.76 -11.83
C ARG A 161 12.73 18.30 -13.28
N GLN A 162 13.45 18.98 -14.19
CA GLN A 162 13.42 18.68 -15.62
C GLN A 162 14.82 18.70 -16.25
N MET A 163 15.07 17.70 -17.10
CA MET A 163 16.32 17.54 -17.85
C MET A 163 16.03 17.10 -19.27
N GLU A 164 16.68 17.75 -20.22
CA GLU A 164 16.67 17.34 -21.62
C GLU A 164 17.93 16.52 -21.93
N LEU A 165 17.74 15.39 -22.60
CA LEU A 165 18.79 14.48 -23.05
C LEU A 165 18.77 14.44 -24.58
N SER A 166 19.81 14.98 -25.21
CA SER A 166 19.93 15.07 -26.66
C SER A 166 21.01 14.11 -27.17
N PRO A 167 20.71 13.19 -28.09
CA PRO A 167 21.72 12.37 -28.75
C PRO A 167 22.76 13.25 -29.46
N THR A 168 24.05 12.93 -29.32
CA THR A 168 25.12 13.68 -30.01
C THR A 168 25.17 13.43 -31.51
N GLU A 169 24.65 12.27 -31.94
CA GLU A 169 24.53 11.86 -33.33
C GLU A 169 23.09 11.40 -33.60
N PRO A 170 22.59 11.53 -34.84
CA PRO A 170 21.27 11.02 -35.20
C PRO A 170 21.13 9.53 -34.89
N LEU A 171 20.00 9.14 -34.29
CA LEU A 171 19.73 7.75 -33.95
C LEU A 171 19.63 6.88 -35.22
N ALA A 172 20.37 5.77 -35.25
CA ALA A 172 20.22 4.77 -36.31
C ALA A 172 18.89 4.02 -36.16
N ALA A 173 18.41 3.41 -37.25
CA ALA A 173 17.20 2.58 -37.20
C ALA A 173 17.38 1.40 -36.22
N GLY A 174 16.37 1.10 -35.41
CA GLY A 174 16.39 0.00 -34.45
C GLY A 174 15.58 0.26 -33.17
N ASP A 175 15.74 -0.65 -32.21
CA ASP A 175 15.04 -0.63 -30.93
C ASP A 175 15.92 0.05 -29.87
N TYR A 176 15.29 0.85 -29.00
CA TYR A 176 16.00 1.63 -27.98
C TYR A 176 15.41 1.41 -26.60
N MET A 177 16.29 1.37 -25.61
CA MET A 177 15.96 1.34 -24.19
C MET A 177 16.60 2.54 -23.50
N LEU A 178 15.77 3.40 -22.92
CA LEU A 178 16.17 4.46 -22.01
C LEU A 178 16.09 3.92 -20.58
N ASP A 179 17.20 4.03 -19.86
CA ASP A 179 17.37 3.55 -18.50
C ASP A 179 17.70 4.73 -17.58
N ILE A 180 16.76 5.09 -16.70
CA ILE A 180 16.87 6.25 -15.81
C ILE A 180 16.70 5.89 -14.34
N PRO A 181 17.33 6.62 -13.41
CA PRO A 181 17.07 6.48 -11.99
C PRO A 181 15.67 7.03 -11.64
N THR A 182 14.93 6.30 -10.81
CA THR A 182 13.64 6.78 -10.30
C THR A 182 13.83 8.01 -9.40
N GLY A 183 13.02 9.06 -9.56
CA GLY A 183 12.97 10.19 -8.61
C GLY A 183 12.46 9.82 -7.20
N GLY A 184 12.09 8.56 -6.99
CA GLY A 184 11.63 8.03 -5.71
C GLY A 184 12.74 7.74 -4.69
N MET A 185 12.33 7.54 -3.45
CA MET A 185 13.15 7.27 -2.26
C MET A 185 14.02 6.00 -2.28
N PHE A 186 13.87 5.17 -3.29
CA PHE A 186 14.62 3.95 -3.47
C PHE A 186 15.44 4.14 -4.74
N ALA A 187 16.74 3.82 -4.69
CA ALA A 187 17.64 3.88 -5.84
C ALA A 187 17.29 2.79 -6.88
N GLY A 188 16.05 2.80 -7.36
CA GLY A 188 15.52 1.97 -8.41
C GLY A 188 15.79 2.58 -9.78
N ARG A 189 15.45 1.81 -10.81
CA ARG A 189 15.61 2.20 -12.20
C ARG A 189 14.28 2.00 -12.92
N GLU A 190 13.97 2.90 -13.84
CA GLU A 190 12.86 2.79 -14.77
C GLU A 190 13.39 2.66 -16.18
N TYR A 191 12.73 1.79 -16.94
CA TYR A 191 13.11 1.45 -18.31
C TYR A 191 12.00 1.87 -19.25
N TYR A 192 12.35 2.57 -20.32
CA TYR A 192 11.42 3.06 -21.33
C TYR A 192 11.89 2.58 -22.70
N TYR A 193 10.95 2.23 -23.57
CA TYR A 193 11.26 1.59 -24.84
C TYR A 193 10.58 2.33 -25.98
N PHE A 194 11.32 2.55 -27.07
CA PHE A 194 10.82 3.13 -28.32
C PHE A 194 11.62 2.59 -29.50
N ARG A 195 11.05 2.64 -30.71
CA ARG A 195 11.67 2.20 -31.95
C ARG A 195 11.92 3.38 -32.86
N VAL A 196 13.06 3.38 -33.53
CA VAL A 196 13.44 4.37 -34.52
C VAL A 196 13.35 3.75 -35.90
N ASP A 197 12.51 4.31 -36.77
CA ASP A 197 12.31 3.87 -38.14
C ASP A 197 12.26 5.09 -39.08
N PRO A 198 13.24 5.24 -40.00
CA PRO A 198 13.31 6.39 -40.92
C PRO A 198 12.18 6.40 -41.96
N THR A 199 11.41 5.32 -42.11
CA THR A 199 10.30 5.24 -43.06
C THR A 199 9.01 5.88 -42.53
N VAL A 200 8.93 6.17 -41.23
CA VAL A 200 7.78 6.84 -40.61
C VAL A 200 7.74 8.30 -41.05
N ALA A 201 6.79 8.68 -41.89
CA ALA A 201 6.76 10.03 -42.47
C ALA A 201 5.96 11.06 -41.63
N ALA A 202 4.93 10.62 -40.92
CA ALA A 202 4.02 11.50 -40.19
C ALA A 202 4.25 11.41 -38.68
N LEU A 203 4.13 12.55 -38.00
CA LEU A 203 4.04 12.58 -36.54
C LEU A 203 2.77 11.84 -36.08
N PRO A 204 2.77 11.26 -34.86
CA PRO A 204 1.55 10.80 -34.23
C PRO A 204 0.54 11.96 -34.13
N PRO A 205 -0.78 11.68 -34.19
CA PRO A 205 -1.78 12.74 -34.19
C PRO A 205 -1.59 13.66 -32.98
N LEU A 206 -1.44 14.95 -33.26
CA LEU A 206 -1.34 15.98 -32.25
C LEU A 206 -2.69 16.10 -31.53
N VAL A 207 -2.63 16.01 -30.23
CA VAL A 207 -3.74 16.25 -29.33
C VAL A 207 -3.31 17.43 -28.48
N ALA A 208 -4.21 18.38 -28.26
CA ALA A 208 -3.99 19.40 -27.25
C ALA A 208 -3.49 18.68 -25.99
N SER A 209 -2.45 19.21 -25.35
CA SER A 209 -2.06 18.66 -24.05
C SER A 209 -3.32 18.48 -23.22
N PRO A 210 -3.40 17.44 -22.39
CA PRO A 210 -4.37 17.49 -21.33
C PRO A 210 -3.99 18.66 -20.41
N GLU A 211 -4.19 19.92 -20.82
CA GLU A 211 -4.96 20.86 -20.04
C GLU A 211 -6.07 19.99 -19.52
N ALA A 212 -6.13 19.79 -18.20
CA ALA A 212 -7.07 18.87 -17.59
C ALA A 212 -8.44 19.14 -18.20
N THR A 213 -8.77 18.41 -19.26
CA THR A 213 -10.06 18.46 -19.92
C THR A 213 -10.80 17.54 -19.00
N VAL A 214 -11.20 18.14 -17.87
CA VAL A 214 -12.58 18.16 -17.46
C VAL A 214 -13.37 17.99 -18.75
N VAL A 215 -13.71 16.73 -19.04
CA VAL A 215 -14.81 16.44 -19.94
C VAL A 215 -15.94 17.27 -19.36
N ALA A 216 -16.21 18.39 -20.00
CA ALA A 216 -17.31 19.26 -19.69
C ALA A 216 -18.57 18.51 -20.14
N GLU A 217 -18.95 17.50 -19.36
CA GLU A 217 -20.36 17.26 -19.14
C GLU A 217 -20.97 18.58 -18.66
N PRO A 218 -22.19 18.91 -19.11
CA PRO A 218 -22.79 20.20 -18.87
C PRO A 218 -22.71 20.53 -17.38
N VAL A 219 -22.22 21.73 -17.10
CA VAL A 219 -22.10 22.33 -15.76
C VAL A 219 -23.49 22.41 -15.13
N VAL A 220 -23.93 21.29 -14.57
CA VAL A 220 -24.71 21.31 -13.34
C VAL A 220 -23.68 21.67 -12.29
N ALA A 221 -23.80 22.89 -11.76
CA ALA A 221 -22.96 23.46 -10.70
C ALA A 221 -22.21 22.39 -9.91
N ALA A 222 -20.88 22.33 -10.06
CA ALA A 222 -19.99 21.46 -9.32
C ALA A 222 -20.09 21.81 -7.83
N SER A 223 -21.12 21.27 -7.20
CA SER A 223 -21.27 21.07 -5.79
C SER A 223 -20.65 19.71 -5.50
N SER A 224 -19.69 19.70 -4.57
CA SER A 224 -18.94 18.54 -4.06
C SER A 224 -17.92 17.91 -5.03
N SER A 225 -16.63 18.08 -4.69
CA SER A 225 -15.67 16.97 -4.84
C SER A 225 -16.38 15.71 -4.35
N SER A 226 -16.55 14.73 -5.24
CA SER A 226 -17.52 13.65 -5.04
C SER A 226 -17.35 13.02 -3.64
N GLY A 227 -18.27 13.35 -2.72
CA GLY A 227 -18.06 13.19 -1.28
C GLY A 227 -17.86 11.74 -0.82
N TRP A 228 -18.10 10.78 -1.73
CA TRP A 228 -17.89 9.36 -1.52
C TRP A 228 -16.41 8.98 -1.37
N LEU A 229 -15.47 9.68 -2.03
CA LEU A 229 -14.03 9.39 -1.91
C LEU A 229 -13.51 9.68 -0.49
N ASN A 230 -14.05 10.70 0.17
CA ASN A 230 -13.72 11.06 1.55
C ASN A 230 -14.32 10.09 2.58
N LEU A 231 -15.28 9.23 2.20
CA LEU A 231 -15.88 8.26 3.12
C LEU A 231 -14.88 7.21 3.61
N LEU A 232 -13.88 6.86 2.79
CA LEU A 232 -12.86 5.90 3.17
C LEU A 232 -11.95 6.44 4.28
N PRO A 233 -11.19 7.55 4.10
CA PRO A 233 -10.41 8.13 5.19
C PRO A 233 -11.30 8.52 6.39
N LEU A 234 -12.53 8.99 6.18
CA LEU A 234 -13.46 9.30 7.27
C LEU A 234 -13.84 8.05 8.08
N SER A 235 -14.22 6.95 7.43
CA SER A 235 -14.52 5.68 8.11
C SER A 235 -13.31 5.17 8.87
N SER A 236 -12.11 5.25 8.29
CA SER A 236 -10.86 4.94 8.95
C SER A 236 -10.62 5.79 10.20
N ALA A 237 -10.84 7.11 10.13
CA ALA A 237 -10.71 8.04 11.24
C ALA A 237 -11.71 7.73 12.37
N LEU A 238 -12.97 7.47 12.03
CA LEU A 238 -14.02 7.14 13.00
C LEU A 238 -13.78 5.79 13.68
N ILE A 239 -13.41 4.75 12.92
CA ILE A 239 -13.14 3.41 13.48
C ILE A 239 -11.93 3.45 14.41
N SER A 240 -10.82 4.07 13.96
CA SER A 240 -9.61 4.19 14.79
C SER A 240 -9.85 5.09 16.00
N GLY A 241 -10.60 6.19 15.87
CA GLY A 241 -10.99 7.05 16.98
C GLY A 241 -11.88 6.34 18.00
N ALA A 242 -12.88 5.59 17.56
CA ALA A 242 -13.72 4.77 18.43
C ALA A 242 -12.90 3.70 19.16
N MET A 243 -11.96 3.06 18.46
CA MET A 243 -11.05 2.09 19.06
C MET A 243 -10.15 2.76 20.12
N ALA A 244 -9.56 3.92 19.82
CA ALA A 244 -8.75 4.67 20.77
C ALA A 244 -9.55 5.07 22.02
N LEU A 245 -10.77 5.56 21.87
CA LEU A 245 -11.66 5.93 22.99
C LEU A 245 -12.04 4.72 23.85
N LEU A 246 -12.35 3.57 23.23
CA LEU A 246 -12.63 2.33 23.94
C LEU A 246 -11.43 1.85 24.76
N MET A 247 -10.22 1.94 24.20
CA MET A 247 -8.99 1.57 24.90
C MET A 247 -8.67 2.57 26.02
N LEU A 248 -8.82 3.87 25.77
CA LEU A 248 -8.65 4.92 26.78
C LEU A 248 -9.60 4.72 27.96
N ASN A 249 -10.88 4.41 27.71
CA ASN A 249 -11.86 4.16 28.77
C ASN A 249 -11.50 2.94 29.62
N ARG A 250 -10.93 1.89 29.00
CA ARG A 250 -10.40 0.73 29.75
C ARG A 250 -9.16 1.09 30.56
N MET A 251 -8.29 1.93 30.02
CA MET A 251 -7.10 2.39 30.73
C MET A 251 -7.43 3.23 31.98
N ARG A 252 -8.58 3.94 32.00
CA ARG A 252 -9.06 4.62 33.21
C ARG A 252 -9.31 3.67 34.38
N GLN A 253 -9.61 2.40 34.12
CA GLN A 253 -9.79 1.39 35.16
C GLN A 253 -8.44 0.79 35.59
N LYS A 254 -7.54 0.51 34.64
CA LYS A 254 -6.19 0.01 34.91
C LYS A 254 -5.25 0.35 33.77
N ILE A 255 -4.22 1.14 34.05
CA ILE A 255 -3.19 1.47 33.07
C ILE A 255 -2.32 0.24 32.81
N ARG A 256 -2.18 -0.11 31.52
CA ARG A 256 -1.25 -1.13 31.03
C ARG A 256 -0.38 -0.51 29.95
N PRO A 257 0.95 -0.57 30.04
CA PRO A 257 1.85 0.10 29.09
C PRO A 257 1.57 -0.24 27.62
N GLN A 258 1.28 -1.52 27.32
CA GLN A 258 0.90 -1.96 25.98
C GLN A 258 -0.42 -1.35 25.48
N GLU A 259 -1.43 -1.22 26.36
CA GLU A 259 -2.71 -0.61 26.00
C GLU A 259 -2.53 0.90 25.77
N ALA A 260 -1.61 1.55 26.49
CA ALA A 260 -1.24 2.95 26.26
C ALA A 260 -0.60 3.15 24.87
N ALA A 261 0.38 2.31 24.51
CA ALA A 261 1.04 2.37 23.21
C ALA A 261 0.06 2.16 22.05
N TRP A 262 -0.84 1.18 22.16
CA TRP A 262 -1.88 0.94 21.15
C TRP A 262 -2.91 2.08 21.10
N THR A 263 -3.34 2.60 22.25
CA THR A 263 -4.28 3.75 22.30
C THR A 263 -3.69 4.95 21.58
N LEU A 264 -2.41 5.25 21.83
CA LEU A 264 -1.70 6.33 21.14
C LEU A 264 -1.61 6.06 19.63
N ALA A 265 -1.29 4.84 19.22
CA ALA A 265 -1.23 4.49 17.80
C ALA A 265 -2.57 4.67 17.08
N PHE A 266 -3.68 4.21 17.66
CA PHE A 266 -5.01 4.39 17.07
C PHE A 266 -5.48 5.85 17.10
N ALA A 267 -5.11 6.62 18.12
CA ALA A 267 -5.37 8.06 18.15
C ALA A 267 -4.60 8.79 17.04
N MET A 268 -3.32 8.47 16.85
CA MET A 268 -2.50 8.99 15.75
C MET A 268 -3.09 8.62 14.38
N PHE A 269 -3.54 7.37 14.21
CA PHE A 269 -4.22 6.94 12.98
C PHE A 269 -5.46 7.80 12.73
N ALA A 270 -6.29 8.01 13.75
CA ALA A 270 -7.50 8.82 13.65
C ALA A 270 -7.20 10.27 13.27
N ILE A 271 -6.15 10.85 13.87
CA ILE A 271 -5.70 12.21 13.55
C ILE A 271 -5.18 12.28 12.10
N ALA A 272 -4.39 11.31 11.65
CA ALA A 272 -3.88 11.29 10.29
C ALA A 272 -5.00 11.14 9.25
N ALA A 273 -5.88 10.16 9.42
CA ALA A 273 -7.03 9.96 8.53
C ALA A 273 -8.01 11.15 8.58
N GLY A 274 -8.22 11.75 9.75
CA GLY A 274 -8.99 12.98 9.90
C GLY A 274 -8.33 14.19 9.24
N SER A 275 -6.99 14.26 9.25
CA SER A 275 -6.22 15.30 8.55
C SER A 275 -6.40 15.19 7.05
N GLN A 276 -6.47 13.98 6.49
CA GLN A 276 -6.81 13.77 5.09
C GLN A 276 -8.19 14.34 4.76
N VAL A 277 -9.23 13.92 5.51
CA VAL A 277 -10.60 14.40 5.27
C VAL A 277 -10.69 15.91 5.38
N TRP A 278 -10.04 16.50 6.39
CA TRP A 278 -10.04 17.94 6.58
C TRP A 278 -9.30 18.66 5.45
N GLY A 279 -8.15 18.14 5.01
CA GLY A 279 -7.39 18.71 3.90
C GLY A 279 -8.19 18.69 2.60
N ASP A 280 -8.88 17.59 2.32
CA ASP A 280 -9.65 17.41 1.09
C ASP A 280 -10.96 18.22 1.07
N VAL A 281 -11.54 18.51 2.23
CA VAL A 281 -12.84 19.24 2.35
C VAL A 281 -12.64 20.74 2.61
N ALA A 282 -11.71 21.09 3.49
CA ALA A 282 -11.51 22.47 3.97
C ALA A 282 -10.23 23.11 3.43
N GLY A 283 -9.41 22.37 2.68
CA GLY A 283 -8.14 22.81 2.11
C GLY A 283 -6.93 22.38 2.93
N TRP A 284 -5.83 22.10 2.22
CA TRP A 284 -4.57 21.69 2.82
C TRP A 284 -3.77 22.87 3.38
N SER A 285 -3.20 22.68 4.57
CA SER A 285 -2.24 23.60 5.18
C SER A 285 -0.91 22.87 5.45
N PRO A 286 0.24 23.59 5.55
CA PRO A 286 1.52 22.96 5.85
C PRO A 286 1.51 22.18 7.17
N PHE A 287 0.79 22.70 8.17
CA PHE A 287 0.60 22.00 9.45
C PHE A 287 -0.12 20.67 9.25
N LEU A 288 -1.20 20.66 8.49
CA LEU A 288 -2.01 19.46 8.26
C LEU A 288 -1.25 18.40 7.46
N ALA A 289 -0.47 18.81 6.45
CA ALA A 289 0.43 17.95 5.70
C ALA A 289 1.48 17.27 6.61
N LYS A 290 2.12 18.06 7.48
CA LYS A 290 3.08 17.56 8.48
C LYS A 290 2.43 16.62 9.48
N LEU A 291 1.24 16.96 9.95
CA LEU A 291 0.47 16.16 10.92
C LEU A 291 0.06 14.81 10.34
N TYR A 292 -0.42 14.79 9.10
CA TYR A 292 -0.71 13.56 8.36
C TYR A 292 0.54 12.69 8.24
N TYR A 293 1.64 13.27 7.78
CA TYR A 293 2.85 12.50 7.47
C TYR A 293 3.49 11.89 8.72
N VAL A 294 3.63 12.68 9.79
CA VAL A 294 4.29 12.20 11.02
C VAL A 294 3.47 11.11 11.70
N PHE A 295 2.15 11.25 11.74
CA PHE A 295 1.30 10.25 12.38
C PHE A 295 0.98 9.08 11.47
N GLY A 296 0.41 9.34 10.29
CA GLY A 296 -0.07 8.32 9.37
C GLY A 296 1.05 7.54 8.70
N ALA A 297 2.00 8.26 8.08
CA ALA A 297 3.05 7.60 7.31
C ALA A 297 4.18 7.04 8.21
N SER A 298 4.55 7.76 9.28
CA SER A 298 5.83 7.51 9.96
C SER A 298 5.70 6.69 11.25
N LEU A 299 4.78 7.04 12.16
CA LEU A 299 4.86 6.57 13.56
C LEU A 299 3.83 5.50 13.96
N VAL A 300 2.65 5.45 13.34
CA VAL A 300 1.54 4.55 13.73
C VAL A 300 1.98 3.09 13.86
N VAL A 301 2.65 2.55 12.85
CA VAL A 301 3.02 1.13 12.81
C VAL A 301 4.08 0.82 13.87
N GLY A 302 5.01 1.75 14.12
CA GLY A 302 6.00 1.63 15.18
C GLY A 302 5.36 1.51 16.57
N TRP A 303 4.37 2.36 16.87
CA TRP A 303 3.66 2.33 18.15
C TRP A 303 2.76 1.09 18.30
N LEU A 304 2.15 0.60 17.21
CA LEU A 304 1.44 -0.69 17.20
C LEU A 304 2.40 -1.86 17.50
N GLY A 305 3.57 -1.85 16.87
CA GLY A 305 4.66 -2.79 17.12
C GLY A 305 5.14 -2.72 18.57
N LEU A 306 5.35 -1.52 19.12
CA LEU A 306 5.78 -1.34 20.52
C LEU A 306 4.79 -1.95 21.51
N GLY A 307 3.48 -1.73 21.34
CA GLY A 307 2.50 -2.35 22.22
C GLY A 307 2.56 -3.88 22.18
N THR A 308 2.87 -4.47 21.02
CA THR A 308 3.08 -5.91 20.86
C THR A 308 4.39 -6.38 21.51
N TRP A 309 5.48 -5.62 21.34
CA TRP A 309 6.77 -5.85 21.99
C TRP A 309 6.63 -5.92 23.51
N LEU A 310 5.91 -4.96 24.10
CA LEU A 310 5.66 -4.89 25.54
C LEU A 310 4.88 -6.10 26.09
N VAL A 311 4.14 -6.83 25.24
CA VAL A 311 3.42 -8.05 25.62
C VAL A 311 4.28 -9.31 25.43
N VAL A 312 5.01 -9.40 24.31
CA VAL A 312 5.73 -10.63 23.92
C VAL A 312 7.05 -10.76 24.68
N VAL A 313 7.76 -9.65 24.89
CA VAL A 313 9.04 -9.65 25.57
C VAL A 313 8.85 -9.79 27.07
N ARG A 314 9.57 -10.73 27.70
CA ARG A 314 9.47 -10.98 29.15
C ARG A 314 10.47 -10.21 30.00
N SER A 315 11.56 -9.72 29.40
CA SER A 315 12.60 -8.99 30.14
C SER A 315 12.22 -7.50 30.29
N PRO A 316 12.11 -6.97 31.53
CA PRO A 316 11.79 -5.56 31.76
C PRO A 316 12.80 -4.61 31.12
N ARG A 317 14.09 -5.00 31.07
CA ARG A 317 15.15 -4.20 30.44
C ARG A 317 14.90 -4.03 28.94
N LEU A 318 14.52 -5.11 28.25
CA LEU A 318 14.24 -5.05 26.81
C LEU A 318 12.91 -4.34 26.52
N GLN A 319 11.90 -4.47 27.38
CA GLN A 319 10.66 -3.68 27.28
C GLN A 319 10.97 -2.18 27.35
N ASN A 320 11.73 -1.75 28.37
CA ASN A 320 12.13 -0.36 28.54
C ASN A 320 13.01 0.13 27.39
N ALA A 321 13.95 -0.68 26.91
CA ALA A 321 14.78 -0.34 25.76
C ALA A 321 13.92 -0.09 24.51
N GLY A 322 12.95 -0.96 24.23
CA GLY A 322 12.00 -0.76 23.11
C GLY A 322 11.19 0.53 23.24
N LEU A 323 10.73 0.86 24.44
CA LEU A 323 10.02 2.12 24.71
C LEU A 323 10.91 3.34 24.46
N TRP A 324 12.13 3.36 25.01
CA TRP A 324 13.05 4.48 24.85
C TRP A 324 13.51 4.67 23.40
N VAL A 325 13.78 3.58 22.68
CA VAL A 325 14.10 3.63 21.25
C VAL A 325 12.92 4.21 20.47
N MET A 326 11.69 3.76 20.72
CA MET A 326 10.53 4.28 20.01
C MET A 326 10.25 5.75 20.32
N LEU A 327 10.46 6.18 21.57
CA LEU A 327 10.35 7.59 21.97
C LEU A 327 11.40 8.45 21.26
N LEU A 328 12.66 8.00 21.22
CA LEU A 328 13.73 8.68 20.51
C LEU A 328 13.42 8.81 19.02
N VAL A 329 13.03 7.70 18.37
CA VAL A 329 12.66 7.69 16.95
C VAL A 329 11.46 8.59 16.67
N SER A 330 10.46 8.62 17.56
CA SER A 330 9.32 9.54 17.46
C SER A 330 9.77 11.00 17.52
N GLY A 331 10.63 11.34 18.48
CA GLY A 331 11.17 12.70 18.61
C GLY A 331 11.99 13.13 17.39
N VAL A 332 12.85 12.26 16.87
CA VAL A 332 13.64 12.52 15.66
C VAL A 332 12.73 12.71 14.44
N ALA A 333 11.75 11.83 14.22
CA ALA A 333 10.81 11.94 13.10
C ALA A 333 9.99 13.24 13.18
N ILE A 334 9.47 13.60 14.36
CA ILE A 334 8.75 14.86 14.59
C ILE A 334 9.67 16.05 14.30
N GLY A 335 10.92 16.02 14.78
CA GLY A 335 11.90 17.08 14.56
C GLY A 335 12.28 17.27 13.10
N ILE A 336 12.41 16.19 12.32
CA ILE A 336 12.70 16.30 10.88
C ILE A 336 11.46 16.80 10.12
N VAL A 337 10.26 16.26 10.40
CA VAL A 337 9.02 16.68 9.73
C VAL A 337 8.70 18.15 10.03
N SER A 338 8.91 18.61 11.27
CA SER A 338 8.64 20.01 11.63
C SER A 338 9.51 21.00 10.84
N GLN A 339 10.77 20.62 10.58
CA GLN A 339 11.74 21.43 9.83
C GLN A 339 11.67 21.23 8.31
N SER A 340 11.03 20.17 7.83
CA SER A 340 10.93 19.89 6.40
C SER A 340 10.08 20.96 5.69
N PRO A 341 10.55 21.52 4.55
CA PRO A 341 9.78 22.47 3.75
C PRO A 341 8.51 21.84 3.18
N VAL A 342 7.51 22.68 2.91
CA VAL A 342 6.28 22.30 2.22
C VAL A 342 6.18 23.19 0.99
N ASP A 343 6.09 22.58 -0.18
CA ASP A 343 5.87 23.30 -1.43
C ASP A 343 4.46 23.91 -1.42
N MET A 344 4.41 25.23 -1.28
CA MET A 344 3.15 25.98 -1.21
C MET A 344 2.42 26.02 -2.55
N ALA A 345 3.12 25.91 -3.67
CA ALA A 345 2.52 25.87 -5.00
C ALA A 345 1.82 24.53 -5.25
N ALA A 346 2.44 23.43 -4.79
CA ALA A 346 1.87 22.09 -4.92
C ALA A 346 0.85 21.74 -3.82
N LEU A 347 0.76 22.48 -2.71
CA LEU A 347 0.00 22.07 -1.52
C LEU A 347 -1.51 21.87 -1.74
N ALA A 348 -2.17 22.77 -2.47
CA ALA A 348 -3.59 22.62 -2.80
C ALA A 348 -3.84 21.41 -3.73
N VAL A 349 -2.83 21.16 -4.56
CA VAL A 349 -2.59 20.08 -5.51
C VAL A 349 -2.54 18.67 -4.93
N ASP A 350 -1.45 18.50 -4.22
CA ASP A 350 -0.81 17.25 -3.84
C ASP A 350 -1.07 16.94 -2.36
N GLY A 351 -1.68 17.89 -1.62
CA GLY A 351 -1.96 17.77 -0.20
C GLY A 351 -0.71 17.46 0.61
N TRP A 352 -0.75 16.41 1.42
CA TRP A 352 0.40 15.99 2.21
C TRP A 352 1.63 15.57 1.36
N HIS A 353 1.47 15.26 0.07
CA HIS A 353 2.60 14.92 -0.79
C HIS A 353 3.52 16.12 -1.07
N ALA A 354 3.03 17.36 -0.91
CA ALA A 354 3.81 18.60 -1.04
C ALA A 354 4.86 18.79 0.07
N LEU A 355 4.83 17.98 1.13
CA LEU A 355 5.91 17.93 2.12
C LEU A 355 7.17 17.37 1.48
N GLU A 356 8.28 18.09 1.56
CA GLU A 356 9.60 17.57 1.21
C GLU A 356 10.03 16.50 2.20
N LYS A 357 10.68 15.44 1.70
CA LYS A 357 10.97 14.25 2.52
C LYS A 357 12.47 13.95 2.44
N PRO A 358 13.28 14.49 3.36
CA PRO A 358 14.71 14.20 3.40
C PRO A 358 14.98 12.70 3.46
N THR A 359 16.13 12.26 2.92
CA THR A 359 16.53 10.85 2.89
C THR A 359 16.53 10.22 4.29
N ALA A 360 16.90 10.98 5.33
CA ALA A 360 16.85 10.50 6.70
C ALA A 360 15.41 10.18 7.17
N LEU A 361 14.44 11.05 6.88
CA LEU A 361 13.03 10.84 7.24
C LEU A 361 12.46 9.61 6.54
N THR A 362 12.78 9.47 5.26
CA THR A 362 12.45 8.30 4.43
C THR A 362 12.92 7.00 5.07
N ILE A 363 14.21 6.91 5.41
CA ILE A 363 14.82 5.73 6.00
C ILE A 363 14.15 5.40 7.33
N ILE A 364 13.91 6.41 8.17
CA ILE A 364 13.22 6.24 9.46
C ILE A 364 11.83 5.67 9.24
N THR A 365 11.04 6.26 8.33
CA THR A 365 9.67 5.81 8.04
C THR A 365 9.64 4.37 7.55
N ILE A 366 10.53 4.00 6.62
CA ILE A 366 10.64 2.62 6.13
C ILE A 366 11.02 1.68 7.26
N ALA A 367 12.07 1.99 8.01
CA ALA A 367 12.55 1.15 9.11
C ALA A 367 11.47 0.95 10.18
N VAL A 368 10.79 2.03 10.60
CA VAL A 368 9.72 1.98 11.61
C VAL A 368 8.55 1.13 11.13
N ASN A 369 8.12 1.31 9.87
CA ASN A 369 7.01 0.53 9.32
C ASN A 369 7.37 -0.94 9.15
N SER A 370 8.57 -1.25 8.65
CA SER A 370 9.02 -2.63 8.44
C SER A 370 9.21 -3.36 9.77
N VAL A 371 9.97 -2.77 10.71
CA VAL A 371 10.22 -3.37 12.03
C VAL A 371 8.92 -3.44 12.84
N GLY A 372 8.11 -2.37 12.83
CA GLY A 372 6.84 -2.33 13.52
C GLY A 372 5.86 -3.40 13.01
N THR A 373 5.77 -3.58 11.68
CA THR A 373 4.94 -4.64 11.08
C THR A 373 5.45 -6.03 11.46
N LEU A 374 6.77 -6.26 11.38
CA LEU A 374 7.37 -7.54 11.76
C LEU A 374 7.06 -7.90 13.21
N VAL A 375 7.22 -6.95 14.13
CA VAL A 375 6.95 -7.16 15.56
C VAL A 375 5.46 -7.36 15.81
N LEU A 376 4.59 -6.55 15.19
CA LEU A 376 3.14 -6.64 15.34
C LEU A 376 2.60 -7.96 14.81
N VAL A 377 2.88 -8.27 13.55
CA VAL A 377 2.38 -9.47 12.86
C VAL A 377 3.05 -10.71 13.43
N GLY A 378 4.39 -10.71 13.57
CA GLY A 378 5.13 -11.83 14.12
C GLY A 378 4.73 -12.13 15.56
N GLY A 379 4.59 -11.11 16.40
CA GLY A 379 4.13 -11.25 17.78
C GLY A 379 2.69 -11.76 17.89
N ALA A 380 1.78 -11.28 17.03
CA ALA A 380 0.39 -11.74 17.00
C ALA A 380 0.29 -13.21 16.52
N LEU A 381 0.99 -13.58 15.45
CA LEU A 381 1.01 -14.94 14.91
C LEU A 381 1.65 -15.93 15.88
N TRP A 382 2.78 -15.56 16.51
CA TRP A 382 3.41 -16.37 17.55
C TRP A 382 2.45 -16.60 18.72
N SER A 383 1.80 -15.54 19.20
CA SER A 383 0.84 -15.64 20.29
C SER A 383 -0.38 -16.52 19.93
N ALA A 384 -0.88 -16.40 18.70
CA ALA A 384 -1.95 -17.25 18.18
C ALA A 384 -1.53 -18.72 18.10
N TRP A 385 -0.32 -19.00 17.60
CA TRP A 385 0.24 -20.35 17.55
C TRP A 385 0.38 -20.98 18.94
N VAL A 386 0.84 -20.22 19.93
CA VAL A 386 0.92 -20.67 21.33
C VAL A 386 -0.47 -21.03 21.88
N PHE A 387 -1.49 -20.20 21.66
CA PHE A 387 -2.86 -20.50 22.09
C PHE A 387 -3.47 -21.70 21.38
N TRP A 388 -3.19 -21.86 20.08
CA TRP A 388 -3.57 -23.03 19.31
C TRP A 388 -2.96 -24.32 19.86
N ARG A 389 -1.64 -24.34 20.09
CA ARG A 389 -0.91 -25.48 20.64
C ARG A 389 -1.43 -25.90 22.01
N LYS A 390 -1.74 -24.92 22.86
CA LYS A 390 -2.27 -25.18 24.22
C LYS A 390 -3.78 -25.42 24.26
N ARG A 391 -4.50 -25.25 23.14
CA ARG A 391 -5.98 -25.38 23.04
C ARG A 391 -6.74 -24.48 24.02
N MET A 392 -6.22 -23.29 24.30
CA MET A 392 -6.77 -22.32 25.27
C MET A 392 -7.18 -21.02 24.56
N MET A 393 -8.09 -20.25 25.16
CA MET A 393 -8.39 -18.86 24.75
C MET A 393 -8.67 -18.69 23.25
N ARG A 394 -9.62 -19.47 22.73
CA ARG A 394 -9.92 -19.52 21.28
C ARG A 394 -10.33 -18.16 20.72
N SER A 395 -11.09 -17.38 21.48
CA SER A 395 -11.51 -16.03 21.09
C SER A 395 -10.30 -15.11 20.91
N ARG A 396 -9.30 -15.21 21.81
CA ARG A 396 -8.05 -14.44 21.70
C ARG A 396 -7.21 -14.87 20.52
N MET A 397 -7.10 -16.17 20.27
CA MET A 397 -6.38 -16.70 19.10
C MET A 397 -6.96 -16.15 17.80
N ILE A 398 -8.29 -16.22 17.63
CA ILE A 398 -8.96 -15.66 16.44
C ILE A 398 -8.75 -14.14 16.36
N GLY A 399 -8.85 -13.44 17.49
CA GLY A 399 -8.61 -12.01 17.55
C GLY A 399 -7.21 -11.61 17.10
N LEU A 400 -6.19 -12.37 17.49
CA LEU A 400 -4.80 -12.16 17.07
C LEU A 400 -4.58 -12.42 15.58
N LEU A 401 -5.22 -13.46 15.02
CA LEU A 401 -5.17 -13.72 13.58
C LEU A 401 -5.84 -12.59 12.78
N LEU A 402 -6.96 -12.05 13.28
CA LEU A 402 -7.60 -10.88 12.67
C LEU A 402 -6.70 -9.64 12.76
N ILE A 403 -6.07 -9.36 13.91
CA ILE A 403 -5.13 -8.25 14.04
C ILE A 403 -3.97 -8.38 13.04
N ALA A 404 -3.38 -9.57 12.92
CA ALA A 404 -2.32 -9.84 11.95
C ALA A 404 -2.81 -9.64 10.51
N GLY A 405 -3.98 -10.19 10.17
CA GLY A 405 -4.59 -10.05 8.84
C GLY A 405 -4.89 -8.60 8.48
N GLY A 406 -5.50 -7.84 9.39
CA GLY A 406 -5.80 -6.43 9.18
C GLY A 406 -4.54 -5.57 9.03
N ALA A 407 -3.51 -5.82 9.85
CA ALA A 407 -2.22 -5.14 9.71
C ALA A 407 -1.55 -5.43 8.36
N LEU A 408 -1.60 -6.68 7.88
CA LEU A 408 -1.09 -7.04 6.55
C LEU A 408 -1.93 -6.42 5.42
N THR A 409 -3.24 -6.29 5.58
CA THR A 409 -4.09 -5.56 4.63
C THR A 409 -3.65 -4.10 4.51
N VAL A 410 -3.43 -3.40 5.64
CA VAL A 410 -2.93 -2.01 5.60
C VAL A 410 -1.55 -1.93 4.95
N ALA A 411 -0.62 -2.82 5.33
CA ALA A 411 0.73 -2.85 4.76
C ALA A 411 0.72 -3.08 3.24
N ALA A 412 -0.15 -3.97 2.75
CA ALA A 412 -0.32 -4.20 1.32
C ALA A 412 -0.85 -2.95 0.58
N GLY A 413 -1.74 -2.19 1.21
CA GLY A 413 -2.23 -0.92 0.67
C GLY A 413 -1.12 0.08 0.33
N GLY A 414 -0.10 0.18 1.20
CA GLY A 414 1.06 1.04 0.97
C GLY A 414 1.95 0.59 -0.19
N SER A 415 1.97 -0.71 -0.51
CA SER A 415 2.64 -1.23 -1.72
C SER A 415 1.81 -0.99 -2.98
N LEU A 416 0.46 -1.04 -2.86
CA LEU A 416 -0.46 -0.87 -4.00
C LEU A 416 -0.51 0.57 -4.54
N THR A 417 -0.13 1.57 -3.75
CA THR A 417 0.00 2.96 -4.25
C THR A 417 1.08 3.11 -5.31
N ARG A 418 2.00 2.14 -5.45
CA ARG A 418 3.02 2.11 -6.51
C ARG A 418 2.43 1.89 -7.91
N PHE A 419 1.19 1.43 -8.01
CA PHE A 419 0.47 1.28 -9.28
C PHE A 419 -0.29 2.56 -9.69
N GLY A 420 0.11 3.73 -9.18
CA GLY A 420 -0.44 5.04 -9.59
C GLY A 420 -1.81 5.41 -9.01
N HIS A 421 -2.46 4.51 -8.25
CA HIS A 421 -3.81 4.73 -7.71
C HIS A 421 -3.81 4.88 -6.19
N GLN A 422 -3.75 6.13 -5.72
CA GLN A 422 -3.70 6.49 -4.29
C GLN A 422 -4.93 6.03 -3.49
N GLN A 423 -6.09 5.92 -4.14
CA GLN A 423 -7.34 5.42 -3.56
C GLN A 423 -7.25 3.99 -2.99
N TYR A 424 -6.33 3.15 -3.50
CA TYR A 424 -6.14 1.80 -2.97
C TYR A 424 -5.59 1.79 -1.54
N LEU A 425 -4.82 2.82 -1.16
CA LEU A 425 -4.34 2.99 0.20
C LEU A 425 -5.51 3.09 1.18
N TYR A 426 -6.49 3.96 0.88
CA TYR A 426 -7.61 4.24 1.79
C TYR A 426 -8.58 3.08 1.88
N ILE A 427 -8.80 2.34 0.79
CA ILE A 427 -9.58 1.09 0.81
C ILE A 427 -8.92 0.08 1.76
N ALA A 428 -7.62 -0.16 1.57
CA ALA A 428 -6.86 -1.10 2.39
C ALA A 428 -6.80 -0.66 3.87
N MET A 429 -6.66 0.64 4.13
CA MET A 429 -6.69 1.21 5.47
C MET A 429 -8.05 0.99 6.16
N SER A 430 -9.16 1.31 5.50
CA SER A 430 -10.50 1.16 6.07
C SER A 430 -10.87 -0.30 6.34
N ILE A 431 -10.53 -1.20 5.42
CA ILE A 431 -10.76 -2.64 5.61
C ILE A 431 -9.85 -3.16 6.72
N GLY A 432 -8.55 -2.84 6.66
CA GLY A 432 -7.55 -3.32 7.62
C GLY A 432 -7.84 -2.86 9.04
N ILE A 433 -8.19 -1.59 9.25
CA ILE A 433 -8.51 -1.05 10.58
C ILE A 433 -9.79 -1.67 11.15
N ALA A 434 -10.82 -1.92 10.32
CA ALA A 434 -12.04 -2.59 10.74
C ALA A 434 -11.76 -4.03 11.20
N ILE A 435 -10.93 -4.76 10.45
CA ILE A 435 -10.50 -6.12 10.81
C ILE A 435 -9.69 -6.11 12.12
N MET A 436 -8.74 -5.18 12.27
CA MET A 436 -7.95 -5.03 13.50
C MET A 436 -8.84 -4.72 14.70
N PHE A 437 -9.80 -3.81 14.55
CA PHE A 437 -10.73 -3.45 15.62
C PHE A 437 -11.60 -4.65 16.04
N TRP A 438 -12.12 -5.41 15.07
CA TRP A 438 -12.85 -6.63 15.35
C TRP A 438 -11.98 -7.67 16.05
N GLY A 439 -10.72 -7.81 15.61
CA GLY A 439 -9.73 -8.66 16.25
C GLY A 439 -9.49 -8.28 17.71
N TYR A 440 -9.34 -6.99 18.00
CA TYR A 440 -9.21 -6.48 19.37
C TYR A 440 -10.45 -6.78 20.22
N LEU A 441 -11.66 -6.56 19.71
CA LEU A 441 -12.89 -6.92 20.43
C LEU A 441 -12.94 -8.41 20.79
N LYS A 442 -12.40 -9.27 19.91
CA LYS A 442 -12.28 -10.71 20.16
C LYS A 442 -11.22 -11.06 21.20
N THR A 443 -10.12 -10.32 21.31
CA THR A 443 -9.09 -10.59 22.33
C THR A 443 -9.53 -10.21 23.75
N ILE A 444 -10.47 -9.27 23.87
CA ILE A 444 -10.99 -8.83 25.17
C ILE A 444 -12.26 -9.58 25.62
N GLN A 445 -12.84 -10.44 24.77
CA GLN A 445 -13.95 -11.31 25.17
C GLN A 445 -13.49 -12.31 26.24
N VAL A 446 -14.27 -12.42 27.32
CA VAL A 446 -14.09 -13.42 28.36
C VAL A 446 -14.71 -14.72 27.86
N ASP A 447 -13.92 -15.78 27.74
CA ASP A 447 -14.42 -17.12 27.40
C ASP A 447 -15.18 -17.68 28.63
N THR A 448 -16.46 -17.36 28.76
CA THR A 448 -17.35 -17.98 29.75
C THR A 448 -17.71 -19.39 29.28
N ARG A 449 -16.80 -20.35 29.45
CA ARG A 449 -17.26 -21.75 29.51
C ARG A 449 -18.01 -21.92 30.83
N PRO A 450 -19.25 -22.43 30.84
CA PRO A 450 -19.86 -22.89 32.08
C PRO A 450 -18.89 -23.91 32.68
N VAL A 451 -18.37 -23.61 33.87
CA VAL A 451 -17.83 -24.67 34.71
C VAL A 451 -19.01 -25.60 34.93
N ALA A 452 -18.97 -26.80 34.35
CA ALA A 452 -19.97 -27.80 34.69
C ALA A 452 -19.93 -27.92 36.21
N THR A 453 -21.00 -27.49 36.87
CA THR A 453 -21.17 -27.67 38.30
C THR A 453 -21.01 -29.17 38.51
N ALA A 454 -19.91 -29.57 39.13
CA ALA A 454 -19.74 -30.94 39.56
C ALA A 454 -20.90 -31.16 40.54
N VAL A 455 -21.93 -31.89 40.10
CA VAL A 455 -22.99 -32.37 40.97
C VAL A 455 -22.28 -33.24 41.98
N LEU A 456 -22.09 -32.72 43.20
CA LEU A 456 -21.60 -33.52 44.31
C LEU A 456 -22.60 -34.68 44.47
N PRO A 457 -22.14 -35.93 44.56
CA PRO A 457 -23.04 -37.06 44.82
C PRO A 457 -23.80 -36.77 46.11
N THR A 458 -25.13 -36.78 46.02
CA THR A 458 -26.00 -36.74 47.20
C THR A 458 -25.60 -37.92 48.11
N PRO A 459 -25.34 -37.72 49.40
CA PRO A 459 -25.08 -38.84 50.30
C PRO A 459 -26.31 -39.74 50.28
N GLN A 460 -26.14 -40.99 49.85
CA GLN A 460 -27.16 -42.00 50.03
C GLN A 460 -27.37 -42.15 51.54
N ALA A 461 -28.55 -41.79 52.03
CA ALA A 461 -28.99 -42.14 53.36
C ALA A 461 -28.97 -43.67 53.45
N SER A 462 -28.09 -44.21 54.29
CA SER A 462 -28.15 -45.60 54.70
C SER A 462 -29.47 -45.82 55.41
N VAL A 463 -30.41 -46.50 54.75
CA VAL A 463 -31.52 -47.16 55.42
C VAL A 463 -30.90 -48.31 56.19
N GLY A 464 -30.77 -48.15 57.50
CA GLY A 464 -30.53 -49.23 58.44
C GLY A 464 -31.86 -49.67 59.02
N ASP A 465 -32.18 -50.94 58.81
CA ASP A 465 -33.18 -51.71 59.55
C ASP A 465 -32.76 -51.92 61.01
#